data_AF-A0A4Q7PEZ9-F1
#
_entry.id   AF-A0A4Q7PEZ9-F1
#
_cell.length_a   1.000
_cell.length_b   1.000
_cell.length_c   1.000
_cell.angle_alpha   90.00
_cell.angle_beta   90.00
_cell.angle_gamma   90.00
#
_symmetry.space_group_name_H-M   'P 1'
#
loop_
_entity.id
_entity.type
_entity.pdbx_description
1 polymer ?
#
loop_
_entity_poly.entity_id
_entity_poly.type
_entity_poly.pdbx_seq_one_letter_code
_entity_poly.pdbx_strand_id
1 'polypeptide(L)'
;MKPVFTPLEEIGFFLEGEKGKHAVLGLSPFVSEIEGQIEKIKKAVPVHLTEGSLQKYLDMDGIKTELKRYISESGLLVGYDWEDWMEGKEILDGVRPFAKINKIKACKLLTLILKRDESQFGYFESHLKKGSILILLKKLLEQEVLN
;
A
#
# COMPACT_ATOMS: atom_id res chain seq x y z
N MET A 1 19.75 -2.20 -0.46
CA MET A 1 19.28 -2.40 -1.84
C MET A 1 18.62 -1.12 -2.34
N LYS A 2 18.73 -0.78 -3.63
CA LYS A 2 18.25 0.50 -4.17
C LYS A 2 16.82 0.35 -4.72
N PRO A 3 15.81 1.11 -4.22
CA PRO A 3 14.46 1.05 -4.75
C PRO A 3 14.39 1.55 -6.21
N VAL A 4 13.46 0.99 -6.98
CA VAL A 4 13.18 1.32 -8.38
C VAL A 4 12.03 2.31 -8.43
N PHE A 5 12.30 3.50 -8.97
CA PHE A 5 11.31 4.57 -9.16
C PHE A 5 11.02 4.72 -10.65
N THR A 6 9.74 4.65 -11.01
CA THR A 6 9.23 5.01 -12.32
C THR A 6 8.97 6.53 -12.34
N PRO A 7 9.38 7.27 -13.39
CA PRO A 7 9.03 8.68 -13.54
C PRO A 7 7.51 8.90 -13.48
N LEU A 8 7.07 10.02 -12.90
CA LEU A 8 5.64 10.32 -12.75
C LEU A 8 4.93 10.39 -14.10
N GLU A 9 5.61 10.85 -15.13
CA GLU A 9 5.11 10.99 -16.50
C GLU A 9 4.95 9.62 -17.19
N GLU A 10 5.69 8.61 -16.72
CA GLU A 10 5.73 7.27 -17.31
C GLU A 10 4.89 6.24 -16.55
N ILE A 11 4.47 6.53 -15.31
CA ILE A 11 3.78 5.55 -14.45
C ILE A 11 2.48 5.03 -15.08
N GLY A 12 1.74 5.86 -15.83
CA GLY A 12 0.55 5.42 -16.56
C GLY A 12 0.88 4.35 -17.59
N PHE A 13 1.85 4.64 -18.47
CA PHE A 13 2.33 3.69 -19.48
C PHE A 13 2.92 2.42 -18.85
N PHE A 14 3.66 2.56 -17.75
CA PHE A 14 4.20 1.42 -17.02
C PHE A 14 3.08 0.49 -16.55
N LEU A 15 2.05 1.03 -15.88
CA LEU A 15 0.92 0.28 -15.35
C LEU A 15 0.11 -0.45 -16.43
N GLU A 16 0.03 0.13 -17.63
CA GLU A 16 -0.64 -0.48 -18.80
C GLU A 16 0.22 -1.53 -19.52
N GLY A 17 1.54 -1.42 -19.40
CA GLY A 17 2.52 -2.33 -20.00
C GLY A 17 2.58 -3.70 -19.30
N GLU A 18 3.20 -4.68 -19.97
CA GLU A 18 3.33 -6.05 -19.44
C GLU A 18 4.06 -6.09 -18.09
N LYS A 19 5.14 -5.30 -17.96
CA LYS A 19 5.92 -5.21 -16.72
C LYS A 19 5.09 -4.67 -15.55
N GLY A 20 4.32 -3.60 -15.76
CA GLY A 20 3.47 -3.04 -14.70
C GLY A 20 2.29 -3.94 -14.37
N LYS A 21 1.66 -4.57 -15.36
CA LYS A 21 0.63 -5.59 -15.12
C LYS A 21 1.17 -6.76 -14.28
N HIS A 22 2.37 -7.25 -14.60
CA HIS A 22 3.02 -8.30 -13.82
C HIS A 22 3.35 -7.83 -12.39
N ALA A 23 3.90 -6.62 -12.26
CA ALA A 23 4.19 -5.99 -10.97
C ALA A 23 2.93 -5.85 -10.09
N VAL A 24 1.81 -5.41 -10.66
CA VAL A 24 0.53 -5.30 -9.95
C VAL A 24 -0.01 -6.69 -9.58
N LEU A 25 0.00 -7.65 -10.50
CA LEU A 25 -0.49 -9.00 -10.22
C LEU A 25 0.29 -9.70 -9.12
N GLY A 26 1.61 -9.52 -9.04
CA GLY A 26 2.41 -10.07 -7.94
C GLY A 26 2.12 -9.44 -6.56
N LEU A 27 1.28 -8.41 -6.45
CA LEU A 27 0.74 -7.95 -5.17
C LEU A 27 -0.35 -8.87 -4.59
N SER A 28 -0.98 -9.71 -5.43
CA SER A 28 -2.13 -10.53 -5.05
C SER A 28 -1.86 -11.46 -3.85
N PRO A 29 -0.72 -12.17 -3.77
CA PRO A 29 -0.43 -13.03 -2.61
C PRO A 29 -0.41 -12.25 -1.29
N PHE A 30 0.16 -11.05 -1.29
CA PHE A 30 0.22 -10.19 -0.10
C PHE A 30 -1.16 -9.72 0.34
N VAL A 31 -2.04 -9.38 -0.62
CA VAL A 31 -3.43 -9.02 -0.31
C VAL A 31 -4.14 -10.19 0.37
N SER A 32 -4.05 -11.39 -0.20
CA SER A 32 -4.67 -12.59 0.39
C SER A 32 -4.11 -12.91 1.77
N GLU A 33 -2.81 -12.73 1.98
CA GLU A 33 -2.17 -13.01 3.27
C GLU A 33 -2.62 -12.01 4.35
N ILE A 34 -2.64 -10.71 4.04
CA ILE A 34 -3.12 -9.66 4.96
C ILE A 34 -4.58 -9.90 5.34
N GLU A 35 -5.45 -10.17 4.36
CA GLU A 35 -6.86 -10.48 4.59
C GLU A 35 -7.04 -11.74 5.44
N GLY A 36 -6.24 -12.77 5.18
CA GLY A 36 -6.22 -14.00 5.96
C GLY A 36 -5.84 -13.77 7.43
N GLN A 37 -4.87 -12.90 7.71
CA GLN A 37 -4.52 -12.53 9.08
C GLN A 37 -5.64 -11.76 9.79
N ILE A 38 -6.26 -10.79 9.09
CA ILE A 38 -7.40 -10.04 9.63
C ILE A 38 -8.55 -11.00 9.97
N GLU A 39 -8.86 -11.94 9.08
CA GLU A 39 -9.95 -12.89 9.26
C GLU A 39 -9.68 -13.90 10.39
N LYS A 40 -8.43 -14.37 10.53
CA LYS A 40 -8.02 -15.22 11.66
C LYS A 40 -8.29 -14.54 13.01
N ILE A 41 -7.94 -13.25 13.14
CA ILE A 41 -8.14 -12.52 14.40
C ILE A 41 -9.63 -12.29 14.67
N LYS A 42 -10.40 -11.91 13.64
CA LYS A 42 -11.87 -11.76 13.76
C LYS A 42 -12.54 -13.05 14.25
N LYS A 43 -12.06 -14.22 13.83
CA LYS A 43 -12.57 -15.53 14.28
C LYS A 43 -12.09 -15.91 15.68
N ALA A 44 -10.85 -15.59 16.02
CA ALA A 44 -10.25 -15.95 17.30
C ALA A 44 -10.74 -15.08 18.46
N VAL A 45 -11.21 -13.87 18.18
CA VAL A 45 -11.62 -12.91 19.22
C VAL A 45 -13.15 -12.78 19.24
N PRO A 46 -13.85 -13.31 20.26
CA PRO A 46 -15.31 -13.40 20.31
C PRO A 46 -16.02 -12.06 20.62
N VAL A 47 -15.31 -10.94 20.54
CA VAL A 47 -15.81 -9.59 20.85
C VAL A 47 -15.48 -8.65 19.71
N HIS A 48 -16.34 -7.65 19.48
CA HIS A 48 -16.02 -6.56 18.55
C HIS A 48 -14.77 -5.82 19.02
N LEU A 49 -13.65 -6.07 18.36
CA LEU A 49 -12.42 -5.33 18.57
C LEU A 49 -12.56 -3.93 17.98
N THR A 50 -12.13 -2.93 18.75
CA THR A 50 -11.85 -1.61 18.17
C THR A 50 -10.67 -1.72 17.21
N GLU A 51 -10.61 -0.83 16.22
CA GLU A 51 -9.53 -0.83 15.21
C GLU A 51 -8.13 -0.78 15.84
N GLY A 52 -7.94 0.04 16.88
CA GLY A 52 -6.68 0.12 17.61
C GLY A 52 -6.33 -1.14 18.42
N SER A 53 -7.33 -1.95 18.79
CA SER A 53 -7.09 -3.24 19.44
C SER A 53 -6.71 -4.31 18.42
N LEU A 54 -7.38 -4.34 17.27
CA LEU A 54 -7.06 -5.24 16.16
C LEU A 54 -5.60 -5.08 15.73
N GLN A 55 -5.12 -3.84 15.61
CA GLN A 55 -3.74 -3.52 15.22
C GLN A 55 -2.67 -4.17 16.12
N LYS A 56 -2.97 -4.39 17.41
CA LYS A 56 -2.03 -5.00 18.36
C LYS A 56 -1.90 -6.52 18.19
N TYR A 57 -2.92 -7.17 17.62
CA TYR A 57 -2.95 -8.62 17.41
C TYR A 57 -2.49 -9.03 16.01
N LEU A 58 -2.40 -8.09 15.06
CA LEU A 58 -1.91 -8.36 13.72
C LEU A 58 -0.40 -8.63 13.75
N ASP A 59 -0.03 -9.91 13.66
CA ASP A 59 1.33 -10.32 13.31
C ASP A 59 1.51 -10.16 11.80
N MET A 60 2.35 -9.19 11.43
CA MET A 60 2.64 -8.81 10.05
C MET A 60 4.13 -8.89 9.74
N ASP A 61 4.96 -9.42 10.64
CA ASP A 61 6.42 -9.30 10.50
C ASP A 61 6.95 -10.07 9.28
N GLY A 62 6.38 -11.23 8.98
CA GLY A 62 6.67 -12.00 7.76
C GLY A 62 6.25 -11.25 6.48
N ILE A 63 5.05 -10.67 6.47
CA ILE A 63 4.48 -9.97 5.32
C ILE A 63 5.22 -8.65 5.07
N LYS A 64 5.52 -7.91 6.13
CA LYS A 64 6.09 -6.56 6.11
C LYS A 64 7.36 -6.51 5.27
N THR A 65 8.31 -7.40 5.56
CA THR A 65 9.64 -7.38 4.94
C THR A 65 9.56 -7.72 3.46
N GLU A 66 8.84 -8.79 3.13
CA GLU A 66 8.69 -9.28 1.76
C GLU A 66 7.87 -8.31 0.89
N LEU A 67 6.77 -7.76 1.43
CA LEU A 67 5.96 -6.77 0.73
C LEU A 67 6.75 -5.47 0.47
N LYS A 68 7.48 -4.98 1.49
CA LYS A 68 8.32 -3.79 1.35
C LYS A 68 9.39 -4.00 0.27
N ARG A 69 10.02 -5.17 0.25
CA ARG A 69 11.00 -5.56 -0.77
C ARG A 69 10.37 -5.57 -2.16
N TYR A 70 9.25 -6.29 -2.30
CA TYR A 70 8.54 -6.42 -3.57
C TYR A 70 8.14 -5.05 -4.15
N ILE A 71 7.47 -4.21 -3.36
CA ILE A 71 7.08 -2.86 -3.80
C ILE A 71 8.33 -2.07 -4.26
N SER A 72 9.42 -2.15 -3.50
CA SER A 72 10.66 -1.42 -3.80
C SER A 72 11.34 -1.87 -5.10
N GLU A 73 11.17 -3.12 -5.51
CA GLU A 73 11.79 -3.69 -6.72
C GLU A 73 10.87 -3.66 -7.94
N SER A 74 9.56 -3.56 -7.71
CA SER A 74 8.53 -3.74 -8.74
C SER A 74 8.42 -2.62 -9.78
N GLY A 75 8.99 -1.44 -9.50
CA GLY A 75 8.78 -0.23 -10.31
C GLY A 75 7.47 0.51 -10.00
N LEU A 76 6.70 0.08 -9.00
CA LEU A 76 5.47 0.76 -8.59
C LEU A 76 5.68 2.07 -7.81
N LEU A 77 6.92 2.39 -7.43
CA LEU A 77 7.26 3.66 -6.81
C LEU A 77 7.41 4.75 -7.85
N VAL A 78 7.04 5.98 -7.48
CA VAL A 78 6.95 7.11 -8.40
C VAL A 78 7.93 8.20 -7.97
N GLY A 79 8.75 8.69 -8.89
CA GLY A 79 9.59 9.86 -8.64
C GLY A 79 8.74 11.14 -8.68
N TYR A 80 8.53 11.80 -7.54
CA TYR A 80 7.90 13.12 -7.45
C TYR A 80 8.30 13.84 -6.16
N ASP A 81 7.95 15.11 -6.04
CA ASP A 81 8.09 15.88 -4.80
C ASP A 81 7.06 15.42 -3.76
N TRP A 82 7.44 14.40 -3.00
CA TRP A 82 6.61 13.80 -1.97
C TRP A 82 6.59 14.62 -0.69
N GLU A 83 7.60 15.46 -0.46
CA GLU A 83 7.72 16.31 0.72
C GLU A 83 6.63 17.38 0.70
N ASP A 84 6.33 17.97 -0.46
CA ASP A 84 5.33 19.04 -0.57
C ASP A 84 3.91 18.55 -0.93
N TRP A 85 3.70 17.24 -1.10
CA TRP A 85 2.38 16.71 -1.45
C TRP A 85 1.43 16.62 -0.24
N MET A 86 0.84 17.76 0.12
CA MET A 86 -0.10 17.89 1.25
C MET A 86 -1.32 16.98 1.14
N GLU A 87 -1.93 16.86 -0.04
CA GLU A 87 -3.08 15.97 -0.26
C GLU A 87 -2.75 14.52 0.13
N GLY A 88 -1.58 14.01 -0.22
CA GLY A 88 -1.18 12.64 0.11
C GLY A 88 -1.01 12.43 1.61
N LYS A 89 -0.45 13.42 2.32
CA LYS A 89 -0.33 13.40 3.79
C LYS A 89 -1.70 13.39 4.44
N GLU A 90 -2.62 14.26 4.01
CA GLU A 90 -3.98 14.34 4.51
C GLU A 90 -4.76 13.03 4.31
N ILE A 91 -4.53 12.31 3.20
CA ILE A 91 -5.13 10.99 2.98
C ILE A 91 -4.58 9.96 3.98
N LEU A 92 -3.25 9.89 4.15
CA LEU A 92 -2.62 8.93 5.06
C LEU A 92 -2.92 9.22 6.53
N ASP A 93 -3.12 10.49 6.89
CA ASP A 93 -3.47 10.92 8.24
C ASP A 93 -4.98 10.79 8.53
N GLY A 94 -5.77 10.33 7.55
CA GLY A 94 -7.21 10.09 7.68
C GLY A 94 -8.07 11.37 7.66
N VAL A 95 -7.46 12.52 7.35
CA VAL A 95 -8.17 13.81 7.18
C VAL A 95 -9.00 13.80 5.91
N ARG A 96 -8.48 13.18 4.83
CA ARG A 96 -9.22 12.92 3.59
C ARG A 96 -9.49 11.44 3.42
N PRO A 97 -10.69 11.07 2.93
CA PRO A 97 -10.99 9.67 2.65
C PRO A 97 -10.17 9.18 1.45
N PHE A 98 -9.94 7.87 1.39
CA PHE A 98 -9.40 7.17 0.20
C PHE A 98 -10.36 7.19 -1.01
N ALA A 99 -11.52 7.83 -0.89
CA ALA A 99 -12.54 7.88 -1.93
C ALA A 99 -11.97 8.52 -3.22
N LYS A 100 -12.05 7.77 -4.32
CA LYS A 100 -11.66 8.18 -5.69
C LYS A 100 -10.15 8.38 -5.93
N ILE A 101 -9.27 7.75 -5.17
CA ILE A 101 -7.87 7.65 -5.63
C ILE A 101 -7.81 6.78 -6.90
N ASN A 102 -6.99 7.13 -7.89
CA ASN A 102 -6.73 6.28 -9.05
C ASN A 102 -5.43 5.47 -8.83
N LYS A 103 -5.08 4.58 -9.76
CA LYS A 103 -3.87 3.74 -9.63
C LYS A 103 -2.59 4.57 -9.49
N ILE A 104 -2.49 5.68 -10.21
CA ILE A 104 -1.36 6.62 -10.11
C ILE A 104 -1.25 7.20 -8.70
N LYS A 105 -2.35 7.69 -8.12
CA LYS A 105 -2.37 8.16 -6.73
C LYS A 105 -2.01 7.05 -5.75
N ALA A 106 -2.44 5.81 -5.99
CA ALA A 106 -2.05 4.68 -5.15
C ALA A 106 -0.53 4.44 -5.16
N CYS A 107 0.11 4.47 -6.34
CA CYS A 107 1.57 4.40 -6.48
C CYS A 107 2.28 5.57 -5.76
N LYS A 108 1.77 6.79 -5.89
CA LYS A 108 2.29 7.95 -5.14
C LYS A 108 2.17 7.76 -3.62
N LEU A 109 1.02 7.28 -3.11
CA LEU A 109 0.82 7.04 -1.68
C LEU A 109 1.74 5.93 -1.15
N LEU A 110 1.95 4.84 -1.90
CA LEU A 110 2.93 3.80 -1.55
C LEU A 110 4.35 4.38 -1.47
N THR A 111 4.70 5.26 -2.40
CA THR A 111 5.98 5.97 -2.38
C THR A 111 6.12 6.84 -1.15
N LEU A 112 5.11 7.65 -0.84
CA LEU A 112 5.09 8.49 0.35
C LEU A 112 5.27 7.66 1.63
N ILE A 113 4.59 6.51 1.74
CA ILE A 113 4.73 5.61 2.90
C ILE A 113 6.17 5.10 3.03
N LEU A 114 6.79 4.61 1.95
CA LEU A 114 8.17 4.13 2.03
C LEU A 114 9.17 5.24 2.33
N LYS A 115 9.00 6.42 1.73
CA LYS A 115 9.86 7.57 1.99
C LYS A 115 9.73 8.09 3.40
N ARG A 116 8.53 8.10 3.96
CA ARG A 116 8.34 8.41 5.38
C ARG A 116 8.93 7.33 6.28
N ASP A 117 8.85 6.06 5.91
CA ASP A 117 9.47 4.97 6.70
C ASP A 117 11.01 5.06 6.76
N GLU A 118 11.66 5.64 5.74
CA GLU A 118 13.12 5.93 5.76
C GLU A 118 13.49 6.95 6.85
N SER A 119 12.60 7.89 7.19
CA SER A 119 12.83 8.95 8.18
C SER A 119 12.12 8.72 9.52
N GLN A 120 11.07 7.89 9.52
CA GLN A 120 10.21 7.58 10.67
C GLN A 120 10.08 6.06 10.77
N PHE A 121 10.96 5.45 11.57
CA PHE A 121 10.99 4.00 11.72
C PHE A 121 9.62 3.44 12.16
N GLY A 122 9.11 2.45 11.42
CA GLY A 122 7.83 1.79 11.70
C GLY A 122 6.63 2.46 11.04
N TYR A 123 6.81 3.52 10.25
CA TYR A 123 5.72 4.17 9.52
C TYR A 123 5.01 3.21 8.57
N PHE A 124 5.76 2.40 7.82
CA PHE A 124 5.20 1.39 6.91
C PHE A 124 4.37 0.35 7.69
N GLU A 125 4.92 -0.16 8.79
CA GLU A 125 4.22 -1.14 9.63
C GLU A 125 2.93 -0.57 10.21
N SER A 126 2.95 0.68 10.65
CA SER A 126 1.76 1.35 11.18
C SER A 126 0.65 1.42 10.13
N HIS A 127 0.99 1.72 8.87
CA HIS A 127 0.03 1.77 7.76
C HIS A 127 -0.39 0.40 7.26
N LEU A 128 0.45 -0.62 7.43
CA LEU A 128 0.08 -2.01 7.16
C LEU A 128 -1.00 -2.46 8.15
N LYS A 129 -0.76 -2.22 9.45
CA LYS A 129 -1.69 -2.58 10.54
C LYS A 129 -3.00 -1.77 10.49
N LYS A 130 -2.95 -0.49 10.10
CA LYS A 130 -4.13 0.36 9.86
C LYS A 130 -4.95 -0.07 8.63
N GLY A 131 -4.42 -0.92 7.75
CA GLY A 131 -5.08 -1.34 6.53
C GLY A 131 -4.97 -0.33 5.37
N SER A 132 -4.32 0.82 5.57
CA SER A 132 -4.04 1.80 4.49
C SER A 132 -3.33 1.14 3.33
N ILE A 133 -2.29 0.33 3.59
CA ILE A 133 -1.56 -0.38 2.54
C ILE A 133 -2.49 -1.36 1.80
N LEU A 134 -3.31 -2.13 2.53
CA LEU A 134 -4.26 -3.07 1.91
C LEU A 134 -5.22 -2.35 0.95
N ILE A 135 -5.72 -1.17 1.33
CA ILE A 135 -6.58 -0.34 0.47
C ILE A 135 -5.84 0.03 -0.82
N LEU A 136 -4.59 0.47 -0.72
CA LEU A 136 -3.77 0.83 -1.88
C LEU A 136 -3.50 -0.37 -2.79
N LEU A 137 -3.16 -1.53 -2.23
CA LEU A 137 -2.91 -2.75 -3.01
C LEU A 137 -4.16 -3.20 -3.76
N LYS A 138 -5.31 -3.23 -3.08
CA LYS A 138 -6.60 -3.54 -3.72
C LYS A 138 -6.90 -2.56 -4.85
N LYS A 139 -6.63 -1.28 -4.65
CA LYS A 139 -6.87 -0.26 -5.68
C LYS A 139 -6.01 -0.48 -6.93
N LEU A 140 -4.78 -0.94 -6.77
CA LEU A 140 -3.92 -1.30 -7.91
C LEU A 140 -4.45 -2.52 -8.67
N LEU A 141 -4.99 -3.50 -7.95
CA LEU A 141 -5.55 -4.74 -8.48
C LEU A 141 -6.95 -4.58 -9.09
N GLU A 142 -7.68 -3.52 -8.77
CA GLU A 142 -8.98 -3.24 -9.38
C GLU A 142 -8.86 -3.20 -10.92
N GLN A 143 -9.74 -3.92 -11.60
CA GLN A 143 -9.91 -3.77 -13.03
C GLN A 143 -10.71 -2.48 -13.27
N GLU A 144 -10.23 -1.61 -14.16
CA GLU A 144 -11.03 -0.48 -14.61
C GLU A 144 -12.21 -1.05 -15.41
N VAL A 145 -13.40 -1.03 -14.81
CA VAL A 145 -14.65 -1.29 -15.54
C VAL A 145 -14.86 -0.07 -16.42
N LEU A 146 -14.44 -0.17 -17.68
CA LEU A 146 -14.86 0.75 -18.74
C LEU A 146 -16.37 0.60 -18.89
N ASN A 147 -17.12 1.57 -18.38
CA ASN A 147 -18.52 1.80 -18.74
C ASN A 147 -18.57 2.60 -20.05
#